data_AF-A0A5C9A1R2-F1
#
_entry.id   AF-A0A5C9A1R2-F1
#
_cell.length_a   1.000
_cell.length_b   1.000
_cell.length_c   1.000
_cell.angle_alpha   90.00
_cell.angle_beta   90.00
_cell.angle_gamma   90.00
#
_symmetry.space_group_name_H-M   'P 1'
#
loop_
_entity.id
_entity.type
_entity.pdbx_description
1 polymer ?
#
loop_
_entity_poly.entity_id
_entity_poly.type
_entity_poly.pdbx_seq_one_letter_code
_entity_poly.pdbx_strand_id
1 'polypeptide(L)'
;MSIVCTQDACNAAQQMAGRAFLEAEGSTPVLPLQGCDVARCQCRYAHSDDRRTASDDNDRRLPASLQSELYPASENIDRRQRRRGRRRSDLT
;
A
#
# COMPACT_ATOMS: atom_id res chain seq x y z
N MET A 1 -2.28 5.29 7.21
CA MET A 1 -1.29 6.30 7.70
C MET A 1 -0.49 5.70 8.86
N SER A 2 0.60 6.33 9.29
CA SER A 2 1.40 5.90 10.46
C SER A 2 1.92 7.10 11.25
N ILE A 3 2.23 6.92 12.54
CA ILE A 3 2.83 7.96 13.38
C ILE A 3 4.34 8.00 13.13
N VAL A 4 4.85 9.19 12.79
CA VAL A 4 6.27 9.47 12.64
C VAL A 4 6.77 10.13 13.91
N CYS A 5 7.74 9.46 14.55
CA CYS A 5 8.45 9.97 15.72
C CYS A 5 9.58 10.92 15.28
N THR A 6 9.71 12.06 15.94
CA THR A 6 10.88 12.95 15.84
C THR A 6 11.89 12.62 16.94
N GLN A 7 12.98 13.38 17.03
CA GLN A 7 14.06 13.15 18.00
C GLN A 7 13.59 13.24 19.47
N ASP A 8 12.59 14.08 19.74
CA ASP A 8 11.96 14.26 21.06
C ASP A 8 10.55 13.62 21.12
N ALA A 9 10.38 12.45 20.50
CA ALA A 9 9.10 11.75 20.50
C ALA A 9 8.74 11.21 21.89
N CYS A 10 7.48 11.39 22.28
CA CYS A 10 6.94 10.88 23.54
C CYS A 10 6.95 9.35 23.58
N ASN A 11 7.02 8.77 24.78
CA ASN A 11 7.01 7.32 24.98
C ASN A 11 5.78 6.65 24.35
N ALA A 12 4.63 7.31 24.42
CA ALA A 12 3.40 6.82 23.80
C ALA A 12 3.52 6.70 22.26
N ALA A 13 4.20 7.64 21.60
CA ALA A 13 4.40 7.61 20.16
C ALA A 13 5.38 6.51 19.75
N GLN A 14 6.46 6.32 20.52
CA GLN A 14 7.44 5.27 20.27
C GLN A 14 6.81 3.87 20.35
N GLN A 15 5.90 3.64 21.30
CA GLN A 15 5.17 2.37 21.42
C GLN A 15 4.22 2.09 20.24
N MET A 16 3.78 3.13 19.55
CA MET A 16 2.91 3.05 18.38
C MET A 16 3.65 3.15 17.05
N ALA A 17 4.98 3.34 17.07
CA ALA A 17 5.79 3.37 15.87
C ALA A 17 5.66 2.07 15.06
N GLY A 18 5.67 2.19 13.74
CA GLY A 18 5.55 1.05 12.82
C GLY A 18 4.13 0.48 12.66
N ARG A 19 3.13 1.00 13.39
CA ARG A 19 1.72 0.61 13.22
C ARG A 19 1.06 1.46 12.13
N ALA A 20 0.22 0.81 11.33
CA ALA A 20 -0.63 1.47 10.35
C ALA A 20 -2.03 1.68 10.92
N PHE A 21 -2.57 2.88 10.73
CA PHE A 21 -3.93 3.27 11.12
C PHE A 21 -4.78 3.50 9.88
N LEU A 22 -6.02 3.05 9.95
CA LEU A 22 -7.04 3.22 8.92
C LEU A 22 -8.00 4.31 9.36
N GLU A 23 -7.96 5.43 8.66
CA GLU A 23 -8.78 6.63 8.93
C GLU A 23 -10.27 6.30 8.87
N ALA A 24 -10.66 5.50 7.88
CA ALA A 24 -12.04 5.08 7.64
C ALA A 24 -12.64 4.21 8.77
N GLU A 25 -11.80 3.56 9.57
CA GLU A 25 -12.24 2.68 10.66
C GLU A 25 -12.27 3.42 12.02
N GLY A 26 -11.90 4.71 12.06
CA GLY A 26 -11.85 5.48 13.31
C GLY A 26 -10.79 5.01 14.30
N SER A 27 -9.89 4.10 13.90
CA SER A 27 -8.81 3.56 14.74
C SER A 27 -7.62 4.50 14.87
N THR A 28 -7.72 5.72 14.34
CA THR A 28 -6.63 6.70 14.31
C THR A 28 -6.68 7.56 15.57
N PRO A 29 -5.73 7.43 16.49
CA PRO A 29 -5.73 8.25 17.70
C PRO A 29 -5.46 9.73 17.38
N VAL A 30 -6.03 10.63 18.16
CA VAL A 30 -5.77 12.07 18.01
C VAL A 30 -4.38 12.39 18.57
N LEU A 31 -3.62 13.25 17.89
CA LEU A 31 -2.39 13.82 18.41
C LEU A 31 -2.68 15.15 19.13
N PRO A 32 -2.10 15.43 20.31
CA PRO A 32 -1.13 14.59 21.04
C PRO A 32 -1.76 13.31 21.62
N LEU A 33 -0.97 12.23 21.67
CA LEU A 33 -1.43 10.96 22.22
C LEU A 33 -1.77 11.08 23.71
N GLN A 34 -2.73 10.27 24.14
CA GLN A 34 -2.99 10.09 25.57
C GLN A 34 -1.71 9.58 26.26
N GLY A 35 -1.31 10.26 27.34
CA GLY A 35 -0.04 9.97 28.03
C GLY A 35 1.20 10.54 27.33
N CYS A 36 1.08 11.57 26.49
CA CYS A 36 2.23 12.31 25.99
C CYS A 36 3.04 12.93 27.16
N ASP A 37 4.29 12.51 27.31
CA ASP A 37 5.20 12.90 28.39
C ASP A 37 6.14 14.06 28.02
N VAL A 38 5.98 14.63 26.82
CA VAL A 38 6.83 15.70 26.29
C VAL A 38 6.04 17.00 26.15
N ALA A 39 6.59 18.11 26.68
CA ALA A 39 5.94 19.42 26.69
C ALA A 39 5.76 20.04 25.28
N ARG A 40 6.64 19.73 24.33
CA ARG A 40 6.57 20.17 22.93
C ARG A 40 6.73 18.99 21.98
N CYS A 41 5.76 18.09 21.99
CA CYS A 41 5.77 16.92 21.11
C CYS A 41 5.59 17.31 19.64
N GLN A 42 6.49 16.83 18.78
CA GLN A 42 6.48 17.09 17.33
C GLN A 42 6.10 15.85 16.51
N CYS A 43 5.47 14.85 17.13
CA CYS A 43 4.99 13.67 16.42
C CYS A 43 3.90 14.07 15.43
N ARG A 44 3.89 13.41 14.26
CA ARG A 44 2.94 13.70 13.17
C ARG A 44 2.50 12.42 12.47
N TYR A 45 1.36 12.49 11.79
CA TYR A 45 0.95 11.42 10.88
C TYR A 45 1.63 11.58 9.52
N ALA A 46 2.10 10.46 8.97
CA ALA A 46 2.46 10.34 7.57
C ALA A 46 1.46 9.41 6.88
N HIS A 47 0.85 9.91 5.80
CA HIS A 47 0.07 9.08 4.90
C HIS A 47 1.01 8.19 4.10
N SER A 48 0.62 6.94 3.93
CA SER A 48 1.32 6.02 3.04
C SER A 48 0.60 6.09 1.71
N ASP A 49 1.35 6.29 0.63
CA ASP A 49 0.76 6.30 -0.71
C ASP A 49 0.12 4.96 -1.01
N ASP A 50 -1.04 5.00 -1.66
CA ASP A 50 -1.66 3.80 -2.16
C ASP A 50 -0.79 3.24 -3.29
N ARG A 51 -0.08 2.14 -3.01
CA ARG A 51 0.78 1.43 -3.98
C ARG A 51 0.01 0.96 -5.23
N ARG A 52 -1.31 1.05 -5.22
CA ARG A 52 -2.20 0.74 -6.33
C ARG A 52 -2.20 1.78 -7.45
N THR A 53 -1.80 3.01 -7.17
CA THR A 53 -1.73 4.10 -8.17
C THR A 53 -0.33 4.26 -8.76
N ALA A 54 0.70 3.78 -8.07
CA ALA A 54 2.10 3.91 -8.49
C ALA A 54 2.52 3.04 -9.70
N SER A 55 1.59 2.25 -10.26
CA SER A 55 1.78 1.55 -11.52
C SER A 55 0.81 2.09 -12.56
N ASP A 56 1.08 3.31 -13.03
CA ASP A 56 0.64 3.79 -14.33
C ASP A 56 1.14 2.81 -15.40
N ASP A 57 0.19 2.01 -15.92
CA ASP A 57 0.05 1.53 -17.32
C ASP A 57 -0.93 0.34 -17.40
N ASN A 58 -1.35 -0.22 -16.27
CA ASN A 58 -2.35 -1.28 -16.27
C ASN A 58 -2.98 -1.38 -14.89
N ASP A 59 -4.08 -0.66 -14.64
CA ASP A 59 -4.96 -1.03 -13.54
C ASP A 59 -5.51 -2.43 -13.83
N ARG A 60 -4.81 -3.45 -13.31
CA ARG A 60 -5.13 -4.87 -13.50
C ARG A 60 -6.49 -5.28 -12.91
N ARG A 61 -7.19 -4.34 -12.27
CA ARG A 61 -8.55 -4.52 -11.77
C ARG A 61 -9.62 -4.11 -12.77
N LEU A 62 -9.24 -3.49 -13.89
CA LEU A 62 -10.13 -3.43 -15.04
C LEU A 62 -10.40 -4.87 -15.51
N PRO A 63 -11.68 -5.22 -15.76
CA PRO A 63 -12.00 -6.55 -16.25
C PRO A 63 -11.31 -6.73 -17.60
N ALA A 64 -10.52 -7.80 -17.73
CA ALA A 64 -9.75 -8.11 -18.95
C ALA A 64 -10.62 -8.15 -20.21
N SER A 65 -11.91 -8.41 -20.07
CA SER A 65 -12.93 -8.37 -21.12
C SER A 65 -13.09 -6.98 -21.78
N LEU A 66 -12.81 -5.87 -21.08
CA LEU A 66 -12.83 -4.53 -21.68
C LEU A 66 -11.50 -4.13 -22.34
N GLN A 67 -10.39 -4.79 -21.99
CA GLN A 67 -9.08 -4.54 -22.61
C GLN A 67 -8.91 -5.28 -23.94
N SER A 68 -9.68 -6.36 -24.15
CA SER A 68 -9.58 -7.24 -25.33
C SER A 68 -10.13 -6.62 -26.60
N GLU A 69 -11.05 -5.65 -26.52
CA GLU A 69 -11.68 -5.00 -27.69
C GLU A 69 -10.71 -4.07 -28.46
N LEU A 70 -9.57 -3.71 -27.86
CA LEU A 70 -8.57 -2.80 -28.44
C LEU A 70 -7.32 -3.51 -29.00
N TYR A 71 -7.20 -4.82 -28.81
CA TYR A 71 -6.12 -5.62 -29.40
C TYR A 71 -6.68 -6.43 -30.58
N PRO A 72 -6.33 -6.12 -31.83
CA PRO A 72 -6.65 -7.02 -32.92
C PRO A 72 -5.93 -8.35 -32.65
N ALA A 73 -6.71 -9.43 -32.61
CA ALA A 73 -6.28 -10.80 -32.42
C ALA A 73 -5.33 -11.25 -33.54
N SER A 74 -4.11 -10.71 -33.55
CA SER A 74 -3.03 -11.19 -34.40
C SER A 74 -2.30 -12.28 -33.63
N GLU A 75 -2.74 -13.51 -33.92
CA GLU A 75 -2.05 -14.78 -33.80
C GLU A 75 -1.36 -15.05 -32.45
N ASN A 76 -1.91 -16.05 -31.77
CA ASN A 76 -1.49 -16.63 -30.49
C ASN A 76 -0.05 -17.18 -30.52
N ILE A 77 0.96 -16.32 -30.66
CA ILE A 77 2.33 -16.64 -30.29
C ILE A 77 2.43 -16.28 -28.81
N ASP A 78 2.61 -17.29 -27.97
CA ASP A 78 2.87 -17.11 -26.55
C ASP A 78 4.18 -16.33 -26.36
N ARG A 79 4.07 -15.00 -26.23
CA ARG A 79 5.23 -14.10 -26.05
C ARG A 79 5.82 -14.18 -24.64
N ARG A 80 5.31 -15.08 -23.78
CA ARG A 80 5.75 -15.25 -22.40
C ARG A 80 7.09 -16.01 -22.35
N GLN A 81 8.17 -15.34 -22.75
CA GLN A 81 9.53 -15.91 -22.65
C GLN A 81 9.94 -16.23 -21.21
N ARG A 82 9.33 -15.58 -20.21
CA ARG A 82 9.64 -15.80 -18.79
C ARG A 82 8.38 -16.02 -17.97
N ARG A 83 8.36 -17.16 -17.27
CA ARG A 83 7.31 -17.55 -16.34
C ARG A 83 7.27 -16.61 -15.14
N ARG A 84 6.33 -15.65 -15.14
CA ARG A 84 5.75 -15.17 -13.89
C ARG A 84 4.37 -15.82 -13.75
N GLY A 85 4.31 -16.83 -12.89
CA GLY A 85 3.16 -17.73 -12.68
C GLY A 85 3.51 -19.22 -12.80
N ARG A 86 2.59 -20.11 -12.37
CA ARG A 86 2.81 -21.57 -12.39
C ARG A 86 3.12 -22.10 -13.77
N ARG A 87 3.99 -23.10 -13.79
CA ARG A 87 4.50 -23.80 -14.98
C ARG A 87 3.40 -24.71 -15.54
N ARG A 88 3.35 -24.93 -16.87
CA ARG A 88 2.52 -26.00 -17.48
C ARG A 88 2.79 -27.39 -16.86
N SER A 89 3.96 -27.59 -16.25
CA SER A 89 4.36 -28.82 -15.56
C SER A 89 3.89 -28.91 -14.10
N ASP A 90 3.35 -27.83 -13.53
CA ASP A 90 2.90 -27.81 -12.13
C ASP A 90 1.41 -28.24 -12.00
N LEU A 91 0.85 -28.80 -13.08
CA LEU A 91 -0.48 -29.42 -13.16
C LEU A 91 -0.35 -30.95 -13.04
N THR A 92 0.25 -31.41 -11.95
CA THR A 92 0.15 -32.80 -11.47
C THR A 92 -0.61 -32.82 -10.17
#